data_AF-A0A976CN26-F1
#
_entry.id   AF-A0A976CN26-F1
#
_cell.length_a   1.000
_cell.length_b   1.000
_cell.length_c   1.000
_cell.angle_alpha   90.00
_cell.angle_beta   90.00
_cell.angle_gamma   90.00
#
_symmetry.space_group_name_H-M   'P 1'
#
loop_
_entity.id
_entity.type
_entity.pdbx_description
1 polymer ?
#
loop_
_entity_poly.entity_id
_entity_poly.type
_entity_poly.pdbx_seq_one_letter_code
_entity_poly.pdbx_strand_id
1 'polypeptide(L)'
;MIDPNIPHQDMTYSIIGCAMRVHRRTQKGLREKHYQRAFDAEMLKSGITTEMEYPKQIYDGQVWMGILYLDHWVNECIVVEDKAVNYPMTDKDKAQIIAYLAATGAQVGLFINFGRSKLEYHRILPPKSVQGWQQHIQPYLWRPRTSGRGWMRGSSGSYEETDAELPLPPSIGPQNQEEDSTDVIDW
;
A
#
# COMPACT_ATOMS: atom_id res chain seq x y z
N MET A 1 -26.77 4.94 9.52
CA MET A 1 -27.00 3.48 9.61
C MET A 1 -25.93 2.80 8.79
N ILE A 2 -25.51 1.61 9.21
CA ILE A 2 -24.57 0.77 8.50
C ILE A 2 -25.37 0.03 7.43
N ASP A 3 -24.95 0.10 6.16
CA ASP A 3 -25.57 -0.62 5.06
C ASP A 3 -24.91 -2.01 4.98
N PRO A 4 -25.65 -3.09 5.25
CA PRO A 4 -25.08 -4.44 5.23
C PRO A 4 -24.59 -4.87 3.85
N ASN A 5 -24.96 -4.16 2.78
CA ASN A 5 -24.51 -4.45 1.42
C ASN A 5 -23.14 -3.83 1.09
N ILE A 6 -22.59 -3.00 1.98
CA ILE A 6 -21.27 -2.39 1.80
C ILE A 6 -20.24 -3.23 2.57
N PRO A 7 -19.31 -3.91 1.87
CA PRO A 7 -18.31 -4.75 2.53
C PRO A 7 -17.50 -3.95 3.56
N HIS A 8 -17.30 -4.56 4.73
CA HIS A 8 -16.47 -4.02 5.82
C HIS A 8 -16.76 -2.57 6.22
N GLN A 9 -18.03 -2.14 6.14
CA GLN A 9 -18.41 -0.76 6.42
C GLN A 9 -17.91 -0.29 7.80
N ASP A 10 -18.16 -1.04 8.87
CA ASP A 10 -17.79 -0.61 10.23
C ASP A 10 -16.28 -0.46 10.42
N MET A 11 -15.53 -1.42 9.87
CA MET A 11 -14.07 -1.41 9.94
C MET A 11 -13.50 -0.20 9.20
N THR A 12 -13.95 0.04 7.97
CA THR A 12 -13.53 1.19 7.18
C THR A 12 -13.92 2.53 7.82
N TYR A 13 -15.10 2.66 8.44
CA TYR A 13 -15.44 3.86 9.23
C TYR A 13 -14.47 4.07 10.40
N SER A 14 -14.08 2.99 11.07
CA SER A 14 -13.14 3.03 12.19
C SER A 14 -11.74 3.46 11.72
N ILE A 15 -11.26 2.90 10.60
CA ILE A 15 -9.99 3.27 9.95
C ILE A 15 -9.99 4.76 9.56
N ILE A 16 -11.03 5.23 8.86
CA ILE A 16 -11.17 6.64 8.48
C ILE A 16 -11.19 7.54 9.72
N GLY A 17 -11.87 7.11 10.80
CA GLY A 17 -11.85 7.81 12.08
C GLY A 17 -10.46 7.94 12.69
N CYS A 18 -9.60 6.93 12.56
CA CYS A 18 -8.19 6.99 12.96
C CYS A 18 -7.43 8.02 12.11
N ALA A 19 -7.58 7.99 10.79
CA ALA A 19 -6.94 8.94 9.89
C ALA A 19 -7.36 10.39 10.19
N MET A 20 -8.64 10.62 10.49
CA MET A 20 -9.15 11.95 10.89
C MET A 20 -8.49 12.45 12.17
N ARG A 21 -8.25 11.58 13.16
CA ARG A 21 -7.57 11.96 14.41
C ARG A 21 -6.10 12.31 14.16
N VAL A 22 -5.42 11.55 13.30
CA VAL A 22 -4.04 11.84 12.89
C VAL A 22 -3.97 13.19 12.19
N HIS A 23 -4.74 13.39 11.12
CA HIS A 23 -4.74 14.64 10.33
C HIS A 23 -5.04 15.87 11.20
N ARG A 24 -5.97 15.76 12.15
CA ARG A 24 -6.28 16.84 13.10
C ARG A 24 -5.09 17.18 14.00
N ARG A 25 -4.36 16.18 14.49
CA ARG A 25 -3.20 16.35 15.37
C ARG A 25 -1.99 16.91 14.63
N THR A 26 -1.69 16.37 13.46
CA THR A 26 -0.44 16.66 12.74
C THR A 26 -0.57 17.79 11.74
N GLN A 27 -1.79 18.09 11.28
CA GLN A 27 -2.06 18.92 10.10
C GLN A 27 -1.36 18.36 8.85
N LYS A 28 -1.42 19.09 7.73
CA LYS A 28 -0.63 18.80 6.51
C LYS A 28 0.83 19.28 6.69
N GLY A 29 1.76 18.77 5.88
CA GLY A 29 3.15 19.25 5.82
C GLY A 29 4.23 18.25 6.24
N LEU A 30 3.86 17.11 6.84
CA LEU A 30 4.80 16.02 7.09
C LEU A 30 5.05 15.20 5.80
N ARG A 31 6.16 14.44 5.79
CA ARG A 31 6.41 13.43 4.75
C ARG A 31 5.48 12.23 4.95
N GLU A 32 5.14 11.54 3.86
CA GLU A 32 4.28 10.34 3.81
C GLU A 32 4.57 9.33 4.93
N LYS A 33 5.82 8.87 5.03
CA LYS A 33 6.28 7.93 6.07
C LYS A 33 5.94 8.33 7.51
N HIS A 34 5.80 9.62 7.80
CA HIS A 34 5.44 10.08 9.14
C HIS A 34 3.94 9.94 9.39
N TYR A 35 3.10 10.13 8.36
CA TYR A 35 1.68 9.83 8.46
C TYR A 35 1.44 8.34 8.57
N GLN A 36 2.07 7.54 7.71
CA GLN A 36 1.97 6.07 7.74
C GLN A 36 2.21 5.52 9.16
N ARG A 37 3.33 5.90 9.79
CA ARG A 37 3.65 5.50 11.17
C ARG A 37 2.68 6.04 12.22
N ALA A 38 2.26 7.29 12.10
CA ALA A 38 1.31 7.90 13.04
C ALA A 38 -0.08 7.26 12.91
N PHE A 39 -0.44 6.84 11.71
CA PHE A 39 -1.70 6.22 11.38
C PHE A 39 -1.76 4.76 11.81
N ASP A 40 -0.69 4.00 11.57
CA ASP A 40 -0.50 2.67 12.12
C ASP A 40 -0.68 2.66 13.65
N ALA A 41 0.04 3.54 14.35
CA ALA A 41 -0.06 3.66 15.81
C ALA A 41 -1.48 4.04 16.29
N GLU A 42 -2.21 4.88 15.54
CA GLU A 42 -3.58 5.27 15.88
C GLU A 42 -4.58 4.12 15.65
N MET A 43 -4.38 3.31 14.61
CA MET A 43 -5.15 2.10 14.35
C MET A 43 -4.92 1.05 15.45
N LEU A 44 -3.68 0.75 15.78
CA LEU A 44 -3.32 -0.19 16.85
C LEU A 44 -3.91 0.24 18.20
N LYS A 45 -3.80 1.53 18.54
CA LYS A 45 -4.41 2.10 19.76
C LYS A 45 -5.94 1.93 19.79
N SER A 46 -6.57 1.88 18.62
CA SER A 46 -8.02 1.71 18.47
C SER A 46 -8.44 0.24 18.42
N GLY A 47 -7.51 -0.69 18.64
CA GLY A 47 -7.77 -2.13 18.60
C GLY A 47 -7.93 -2.70 17.19
N ILE A 48 -7.45 -1.99 16.17
CA ILE A 48 -7.46 -2.43 14.77
C ILE A 48 -6.12 -3.11 14.47
N THR A 49 -6.16 -4.35 13.98
CA THR A 49 -4.96 -5.08 13.58
C THR A 49 -4.54 -4.62 12.19
N THR A 50 -3.28 -4.22 12.06
CA THR A 50 -2.70 -3.68 10.83
C THR A 50 -1.27 -4.17 10.69
N GLU A 51 -0.87 -4.50 9.46
CA GLU A 51 0.51 -4.79 9.09
C GLU A 51 0.97 -3.71 8.12
N MET A 52 1.92 -2.90 8.56
CA MET A 52 2.51 -1.83 7.75
C MET A 52 3.56 -2.42 6.79
N GLU A 53 3.60 -1.91 5.55
CA GLU A 53 4.53 -2.37 4.51
C GLU A 53 4.42 -3.88 4.25
N TYR A 54 3.18 -4.39 4.22
CA TYR A 54 2.90 -5.82 4.07
C TYR A 54 3.40 -6.36 2.71
N PRO A 55 4.31 -7.35 2.69
CA PRO A 55 4.83 -7.91 1.45
C PRO A 55 3.87 -8.95 0.85
N LYS A 56 3.45 -8.72 -0.39
CA LYS A 56 2.68 -9.68 -1.20
C LYS A 56 3.47 -10.11 -2.41
N GLN A 57 3.94 -11.35 -2.42
CA GLN A 57 4.57 -11.95 -3.60
C GLN A 57 3.55 -12.12 -4.74
N ILE A 58 4.01 -11.83 -5.95
CA ILE A 58 3.18 -11.88 -7.16
C ILE A 58 3.76 -12.89 -8.14
N TYR A 59 2.90 -13.75 -8.65
CA TYR A 59 3.23 -14.80 -9.60
C TYR A 59 2.30 -14.72 -10.83
N ASP A 60 2.85 -15.03 -11.99
CA ASP A 60 2.09 -15.35 -13.21
C ASP A 60 2.29 -16.85 -13.52
N GLY A 61 1.28 -17.65 -13.19
CA GLY A 61 1.41 -19.10 -13.15
C GLY A 61 2.46 -19.55 -12.13
N GLN A 62 3.57 -20.11 -12.61
CA GLN A 62 4.72 -20.52 -11.79
C GLN A 62 5.88 -19.51 -11.85
N VAL A 63 5.72 -18.41 -12.57
CA VAL A 63 6.78 -17.41 -12.75
C VAL A 63 6.61 -16.33 -11.69
N TRP A 64 7.60 -16.18 -10.81
CA TRP A 64 7.63 -15.06 -9.87
C TRP A 64 7.89 -13.74 -10.60
N MET A 65 7.07 -12.74 -10.29
CA MET A 65 7.07 -11.44 -10.97
C MET A 65 7.67 -10.33 -10.09
N GLY A 66 7.63 -10.47 -8.77
CA GLY A 66 8.10 -9.47 -7.81
C GLY A 66 7.32 -9.49 -6.49
N ILE A 67 7.54 -8.45 -5.67
CA ILE A 67 6.81 -8.22 -4.41
C ILE A 67 6.08 -6.89 -4.52
N LEU A 68 4.80 -6.88 -4.15
CA LEU A 68 4.10 -5.65 -3.79
C LEU A 68 4.26 -5.38 -2.30
N TYR A 69 4.46 -4.12 -1.96
CA TYR A 69 4.36 -3.67 -0.57
C TYR A 69 3.10 -2.82 -0.44
N LEU A 70 2.18 -3.26 0.41
CA LEU A 70 0.98 -2.51 0.74
C LEU A 70 1.31 -1.60 1.92
N ASP A 71 0.90 -0.33 1.89
CA ASP A 71 1.16 0.58 3.01
C ASP A 71 0.58 0.03 4.31
N HIS A 72 -0.69 -0.41 4.28
CA HIS A 72 -1.28 -1.20 5.36
C HIS A 72 -2.16 -2.35 4.85
N TRP A 73 -1.96 -3.51 5.46
CA TRP A 73 -2.84 -4.66 5.36
C TRP A 73 -3.63 -4.81 6.66
N VAL A 74 -4.93 -4.45 6.62
CA VAL A 74 -5.75 -4.31 7.82
C VAL A 74 -6.72 -5.48 7.95
N ASN A 75 -6.71 -6.13 9.11
CA ASN A 75 -7.55 -7.28 9.46
C ASN A 75 -7.61 -8.37 8.37
N GLU A 76 -6.53 -8.56 7.63
CA GLU A 76 -6.45 -9.53 6.52
C GLU A 76 -7.54 -9.38 5.43
N CYS A 77 -8.17 -8.21 5.31
CA CYS A 77 -9.30 -8.03 4.39
C CYS A 77 -9.42 -6.64 3.75
N ILE A 78 -8.69 -5.64 4.24
CA ILE A 78 -8.74 -4.27 3.73
C ILE A 78 -7.34 -3.81 3.35
N VAL A 79 -7.21 -3.31 2.12
CA VAL A 79 -6.02 -2.59 1.67
C VAL A 79 -6.17 -1.13 2.04
N VAL A 80 -5.17 -0.53 2.67
CA VAL A 80 -5.10 0.93 2.81
C VAL A 80 -3.82 1.44 2.16
N GLU A 81 -3.96 2.45 1.31
CA GLU A 81 -2.88 3.20 0.67
C GLU A 81 -2.93 4.62 1.23
N ASP A 82 -1.81 5.11 1.76
CA ASP A 82 -1.70 6.47 2.25
C ASP A 82 -0.82 7.35 1.36
N LYS A 83 -1.16 8.64 1.34
CA LYS A 83 -0.45 9.67 0.58
C LYS A 83 -0.31 10.94 1.40
N ALA A 84 0.74 11.69 1.12
CA ALA A 84 0.95 13.03 1.69
C ALA A 84 1.11 14.10 0.61
N VAL A 85 0.18 14.14 -0.34
CA VAL A 85 0.30 14.98 -1.55
C VAL A 85 -0.73 16.11 -1.60
N ASN A 86 -0.37 17.21 -2.24
CA ASN A 86 -1.23 18.40 -2.31
C ASN A 86 -2.31 18.30 -3.42
N TYR A 87 -2.28 17.29 -4.28
CA TYR A 87 -3.24 17.04 -5.35
C TYR A 87 -4.30 16.00 -4.92
N PRO A 88 -5.51 16.01 -5.50
CA PRO A 88 -6.54 15.02 -5.21
C PRO A 88 -6.20 13.64 -5.78
N MET A 89 -6.90 12.59 -5.33
CA MET A 89 -6.71 11.24 -5.87
C MET A 89 -6.75 11.22 -7.42
N THR A 90 -5.75 10.55 -8.01
CA THR A 90 -5.63 10.40 -9.46
C THR A 90 -6.10 9.02 -9.93
N ASP A 91 -6.29 8.86 -11.24
CA ASP A 91 -6.58 7.54 -11.82
C ASP A 91 -5.43 6.55 -11.63
N LYS A 92 -4.19 7.04 -11.52
CA LYS A 92 -3.01 6.21 -11.22
C LYS A 92 -3.09 5.63 -9.81
N ASP A 93 -3.41 6.45 -8.82
CA ASP A 93 -3.56 6.02 -7.42
C ASP A 93 -4.69 4.99 -7.30
N LYS A 94 -5.82 5.25 -7.97
CA LYS A 94 -6.94 4.31 -8.02
C LYS A 94 -6.54 2.99 -8.68
N ALA A 95 -5.79 3.03 -9.77
CA ALA A 95 -5.32 1.83 -10.46
C ALA A 95 -4.35 1.00 -9.60
N GLN A 96 -3.47 1.65 -8.83
CA GLN A 96 -2.60 1.00 -7.85
C GLN A 96 -3.41 0.22 -6.82
N ILE A 97 -4.41 0.86 -6.21
CA ILE A 97 -5.26 0.21 -5.21
C ILE A 97 -6.05 -0.95 -5.82
N ILE A 98 -6.57 -0.80 -7.04
CA ILE A 98 -7.24 -1.92 -7.74
C ILE A 98 -6.29 -3.09 -7.96
N ALA A 99 -5.02 -2.83 -8.31
CA ALA A 99 -4.02 -3.89 -8.43
C ALA A 99 -3.77 -4.60 -7.08
N TYR A 100 -3.77 -3.86 -5.97
CA TYR A 100 -3.61 -4.43 -4.64
C TYR A 100 -4.81 -5.28 -4.23
N LEU A 101 -6.04 -4.83 -4.54
CA LEU A 101 -7.26 -5.61 -4.33
C LEU A 101 -7.24 -6.91 -5.15
N ALA A 102 -6.79 -6.84 -6.41
CA ALA A 102 -6.67 -8.03 -7.25
C ALA A 102 -5.59 -9.00 -6.74
N ALA A 103 -4.45 -8.48 -6.25
CA ALA A 103 -3.36 -9.27 -5.70
C ALA A 103 -3.71 -9.98 -4.39
N THR A 104 -4.48 -9.32 -3.52
CA THR A 104 -4.81 -9.82 -2.19
C THR A 104 -6.14 -10.56 -2.13
N GLY A 105 -7.04 -10.33 -3.09
CA GLY A 105 -8.43 -10.80 -3.03
C GLY A 105 -9.32 -9.97 -2.09
N ALA A 106 -8.82 -8.86 -1.55
CA ALA A 106 -9.60 -7.97 -0.69
C ALA A 106 -10.79 -7.33 -1.43
N GLN A 107 -11.87 -7.13 -0.69
CA GLN A 107 -13.12 -6.55 -1.22
C GLN A 107 -13.15 -5.03 -1.13
N VAL A 108 -12.26 -4.43 -0.33
CA VAL A 108 -12.25 -2.98 -0.09
C VAL A 108 -10.83 -2.45 -0.02
N GLY A 109 -10.62 -1.37 -0.77
CA GLY A 109 -9.45 -0.52 -0.67
C GLY A 109 -9.84 0.84 -0.09
N LEU A 110 -8.96 1.42 0.72
CA LEU A 110 -9.05 2.80 1.19
C LEU A 110 -7.87 3.59 0.67
N PHE A 111 -8.15 4.66 -0.07
CA PHE A 111 -7.18 5.72 -0.33
C PHE A 111 -7.30 6.77 0.77
N ILE A 112 -6.19 7.21 1.35
CA ILE A 112 -6.15 8.25 2.37
C ILE A 112 -5.06 9.25 2.03
N ASN A 113 -5.42 10.52 1.83
CA ASN A 113 -4.46 11.57 1.54
C ASN A 113 -4.45 12.66 2.63
N PHE A 114 -3.33 12.70 3.35
CA PHE A 114 -3.04 13.64 4.44
C PHE A 114 -2.47 14.98 3.97
N GLY A 115 -2.02 15.10 2.72
CA GLY A 115 -1.34 16.30 2.19
C GLY A 115 -2.29 17.45 1.83
N ARG A 116 -3.60 17.19 1.81
CA ARG A 116 -4.65 18.16 1.49
C ARG A 116 -5.01 19.00 2.72
N SER A 117 -5.62 20.16 2.49
CA SER A 117 -6.10 21.05 3.56
C SER A 117 -7.16 20.40 4.45
N LYS A 118 -7.93 19.46 3.88
CA LYS A 118 -8.82 18.54 4.59
C LYS A 118 -8.37 17.13 4.25
N LEU A 119 -8.46 16.21 5.20
CA LEU A 119 -8.25 14.80 4.92
C LEU A 119 -9.14 14.36 3.75
N GLU A 120 -8.50 13.87 2.70
CA GLU A 120 -9.19 13.23 1.58
C GLU A 120 -9.17 11.72 1.80
N TYR A 121 -10.29 11.07 1.56
CA TYR A 121 -10.36 9.62 1.60
C TYR A 121 -11.37 9.10 0.59
N HIS A 122 -11.08 7.95 -0.01
CA HIS A 122 -11.97 7.28 -0.96
C HIS A 122 -12.06 5.79 -0.66
N ARG A 123 -13.27 5.25 -0.70
CA ARG A 123 -13.48 3.80 -0.71
C ARG A 123 -13.46 3.31 -2.15
N ILE A 124 -12.63 2.32 -2.42
CA ILE A 124 -12.49 1.70 -3.72
C ILE A 124 -12.93 0.24 -3.60
N LEU A 125 -13.78 -0.20 -4.54
CA LEU A 125 -14.23 -1.57 -4.66
C LEU A 125 -13.57 -2.20 -5.89
N PRO A 126 -13.30 -3.52 -5.88
CA PRO A 126 -12.79 -4.20 -7.05
C PRO A 126 -13.78 -4.09 -8.22
N PRO A 127 -13.31 -3.93 -9.46
CA PRO A 127 -14.19 -3.97 -10.62
C PRO A 127 -14.78 -5.37 -10.79
N LYS A 128 -15.92 -5.47 -11.49
CA LYS A 128 -16.61 -6.76 -11.73
C LYS A 128 -15.76 -7.80 -12.44
N SER A 129 -14.76 -7.35 -13.21
CA SER A 129 -13.75 -8.17 -13.85
C SER A 129 -12.39 -7.49 -13.69
N VAL A 130 -11.40 -8.25 -13.27
CA VAL A 130 -9.99 -7.84 -13.13
C VAL A 130 -9.09 -8.53 -14.15
N GLN A 131 -9.63 -8.99 -15.29
CA GLN A 131 -8.81 -9.66 -16.31
C GLN A 131 -7.63 -8.77 -16.74
N GLY A 132 -6.42 -9.33 -16.77
CA GLY A 132 -5.20 -8.62 -17.18
C GLY A 132 -4.61 -7.68 -16.12
N TRP A 133 -5.09 -7.70 -14.86
CA TRP A 133 -4.55 -6.85 -13.78
C TRP A 133 -3.04 -7.02 -13.58
N GLN A 134 -2.48 -8.21 -13.86
CA GLN A 134 -1.05 -8.48 -13.80
C GLN A 134 -0.21 -7.63 -14.79
N GLN A 135 -0.81 -7.07 -15.83
CA GLN A 135 -0.11 -6.15 -16.75
C GLN A 135 0.01 -4.75 -16.14
N HIS A 136 -0.95 -4.37 -15.30
CA HIS A 136 -1.03 -3.06 -14.66
C HIS A 136 -0.25 -2.98 -13.35
N ILE A 137 0.19 -4.12 -12.81
CA ILE A 137 0.93 -4.18 -11.55
C ILE A 137 2.43 -3.92 -11.71
N GLN A 138 2.97 -4.08 -12.93
CA GLN A 138 4.42 -3.99 -13.19
C GLN A 138 5.09 -2.73 -12.63
N PRO A 139 4.49 -1.53 -12.70
CA PRO A 139 5.09 -0.31 -12.13
C PRO A 139 5.23 -0.32 -10.60
N TYR A 140 4.48 -1.18 -9.91
CA TYR A 140 4.43 -1.26 -8.45
C TYR A 140 5.21 -2.46 -7.89
N LEU A 141 5.63 -3.39 -8.76
CA LEU A 141 6.40 -4.55 -8.36
C LEU A 141 7.81 -4.12 -7.98
N TRP A 142 8.13 -4.31 -6.72
CA TRP A 142 9.50 -4.26 -6.25
C TRP A 142 10.23 -5.55 -6.60
N ARG A 143 11.48 -5.41 -7.02
CA ARG A 143 12.39 -6.52 -7.29
C ARG A 143 13.72 -6.27 -6.56
N PRO A 144 14.26 -7.24 -5.82
CA PRO A 144 15.57 -7.13 -5.22
C PRO A 144 16.61 -6.97 -6.33
N ARG A 145 17.59 -6.08 -6.11
CA ARG A 145 18.81 -6.11 -6.92
C ARG A 145 19.53 -7.42 -6.59
N THR A 146 19.64 -8.32 -7.56
CA THR A 146 20.43 -9.56 -7.43
C THR A 146 21.91 -9.20 -7.30
N SER A 147 22.35 -8.92 -6.08
CA SER A 147 23.76 -8.82 -5.72
C SER A 147 23.99 -9.57 -4.42
N GLY A 148 24.05 -10.91 -4.53
CA GLY A 148 24.49 -11.80 -3.45
C GLY A 148 23.40 -12.64 -2.79
N ARG A 149 23.51 -13.97 -3.00
CA ARG A 149 23.04 -15.07 -2.14
C ARG A 149 21.54 -15.26 -1.80
N GLY A 150 20.59 -14.44 -2.28
CA GLY A 150 19.18 -14.57 -1.86
C GLY A 150 18.16 -15.15 -2.86
N TRP A 151 18.37 -14.98 -4.17
CA TRP A 151 17.37 -15.37 -5.17
C TRP A 151 18.09 -15.85 -6.43
N MET A 152 18.09 -17.16 -6.70
CA MET A 152 18.69 -17.73 -7.91
C MET A 152 17.63 -17.96 -8.97
N ARG A 153 17.93 -17.55 -10.21
CA ARG A 153 17.19 -17.98 -11.38
C ARG A 153 17.50 -19.46 -11.59
N GLY A 154 16.50 -20.33 -11.40
CA GLY A 154 16.62 -21.76 -11.67
C GLY A 154 16.96 -22.01 -13.14
N SER A 155 17.43 -23.23 -13.46
CA SER A 155 17.88 -23.63 -14.80
C SER A 155 16.78 -23.49 -15.88
N SER A 156 15.51 -23.50 -15.46
CA SER A 156 14.30 -23.31 -16.26
C SER A 156 13.88 -21.83 -16.42
N GLY A 157 14.54 -20.90 -15.73
CA GLY A 157 14.14 -19.50 -15.66
C GLY A 157 13.08 -19.17 -14.61
N SER A 158 12.62 -20.14 -13.81
CA SER A 158 11.75 -19.90 -12.64
C SER A 158 12.57 -19.43 -11.43
N TYR A 159 11.98 -18.56 -10.60
CA TYR A 159 12.51 -18.27 -9.27
C TYR A 159 11.92 -19.29 -8.31
N GLU A 160 12.76 -20.04 -7.62
CA GLU A 160 12.32 -20.97 -6.58
C GLU A 160 12.21 -20.22 -5.24
N GLU A 161 11.15 -20.54 -4.49
CA GLU A 161 10.97 -20.09 -3.11
C GLU A 161 12.05 -20.75 -2.26
N THR A 162 13.06 -19.98 -1.86
CA THR A 162 14.07 -20.44 -0.89
C THR A 162 13.64 -19.95 0.49
N ASP A 163 14.09 -20.60 1.57
CA ASP A 163 13.94 -20.13 2.96
C ASP A 163 14.61 -18.75 3.24
N ALA A 164 14.90 -17.97 2.20
CA ALA A 164 15.38 -16.62 2.28
C ALA A 164 14.29 -15.71 2.84
N GLU A 165 14.63 -15.02 3.92
CA GLU A 165 13.85 -13.94 4.50
C GLU A 165 13.40 -12.97 3.39
N LEU A 166 12.11 -12.62 3.36
CA LEU A 166 11.60 -11.66 2.40
C LEU A 166 12.44 -10.37 2.51
N PRO A 167 12.90 -9.82 1.39
CA PRO A 167 13.73 -8.64 1.42
C PRO A 167 13.00 -7.49 2.11
N LEU A 168 13.75 -6.61 2.76
CA LEU A 168 13.19 -5.44 3.44
C LEU A 168 12.48 -4.52 2.41
N PRO A 169 11.39 -3.85 2.82
CA PRO A 169 10.67 -2.93 1.95
C PRO A 169 11.59 -1.80 1.43
N PRO A 170 11.23 -1.14 0.32
CA PRO A 170 12.03 -0.07 -0.29
C PRO A 170 12.39 1.06 0.67
N SER A 171 11.54 1.29 1.67
CA SER A 171 11.69 2.28 2.75
C SER A 171 12.81 1.96 3.75
N ILE A 172 13.26 0.70 3.83
CA ILE A 172 14.27 0.20 4.78
C ILE A 172 15.57 -0.24 4.07
N GLY A 173 15.56 -0.44 2.74
CA GLY A 173 16.76 -0.74 1.93
C GLY A 173 17.69 0.47 1.70
N PRO A 174 18.93 0.28 1.21
CA PRO A 174 19.82 1.40 0.87
C PRO A 174 19.12 2.30 -0.14
N GLN A 175 18.74 3.49 0.31
CA GLN A 175 18.16 4.54 -0.52
C GLN A 175 19.20 4.88 -1.59
N ASN A 176 18.90 4.60 -2.85
CA ASN A 176 19.58 5.32 -3.92
C ASN A 176 19.28 6.80 -3.67
N GLN A 177 20.32 7.58 -3.38
CA GLN A 177 20.30 9.03 -3.42
C GLN A 177 20.03 9.46 -4.87
N GLU A 178 18.80 9.33 -5.34
CA GLU A 178 18.37 9.80 -6.67
C GLU A 178 16.85 10.05 -6.74
N GLU A 179 16.20 10.24 -5.59
CA GLU A 179 14.95 11.00 -5.49
C GLU A 179 15.23 12.29 -4.70
N ASP A 180 16.14 13.10 -5.23
CA ASP A 180 16.29 14.51 -4.85
C ASP A 180 15.75 15.34 -6.02
N SER A 181 14.42 15.51 -6.05
CA SER A 181 13.70 16.49 -6.89
C SER A 181 12.19 16.32 -6.67
N THR A 182 11.70 16.87 -5.57
CA THR A 182 10.47 17.68 -5.60
C THR A 182 10.52 18.54 -4.35
N ASP A 183 10.83 19.81 -4.59
CA ASP A 183 11.02 20.85 -3.60
C ASP A 183 9.91 20.85 -2.55
N VAL A 184 10.29 20.51 -1.32
CA VAL A 184 9.57 20.87 -0.11
C VAL A 184 10.25 22.10 0.46
N ILE A 185 9.88 23.31 0.02
CA ILE A 185 10.09 24.62 0.66
C ILE A 185 9.03 25.58 0.04
N ASP A 186 8.20 26.39 0.71
CA ASP A 186 8.34 27.22 1.91
C ASP A 186 6.96 27.50 2.58
N TRP A 187 7.00 27.72 3.90
CA TRP A 187 6.01 28.22 4.91
C TRP A 187 4.49 28.18 4.63
#